data_AF-A0A1Q4R621-F1
#
_entry.id   AF-A0A1Q4R621-F1
#
_cell.length_a   1.000
_cell.length_b   1.000
_cell.length_c   1.000
_cell.angle_alpha   90.00
_cell.angle_beta   90.00
_cell.angle_gamma   90.00
#
_symmetry.space_group_name_H-M   'P 1'
#
loop_
_entity.id
_entity.type
_entity.pdbx_description
1 polymer ?
#
loop_
_entity_poly.entity_id
_entity_poly.type
_entity_poly.pdbx_seq_one_letter_code
_entity_poly.pdbx_strand_id
1 'polypeptide(L)'
;MQLHPSAPGGAIKHTVESLSAGYIGLDFSENIPDLTTITKSQLPEKQKNYWGFAHEMKSGDQILLFAHHFPFALAKVTGEYNYVREPVPELGVWFRHFRSVADVKYYGDFKTNAKNWEPLTMTATITPLHKPDSKSFLLIEEWLNVESS
;
A
#
# COMPACT_ATOMS: atom_id res chain seq x y z
N MET A 1 1.71 1.82 -3.52
CA MET A 1 1.96 0.59 -2.75
C MET A 1 1.28 -0.57 -3.45
N GLN A 2 1.95 -1.70 -3.66
CA GLN A 2 1.29 -2.96 -4.01
C GLN A 2 1.12 -3.77 -2.73
N LEU A 3 -0.09 -4.26 -2.46
CA LEU A 3 -0.27 -5.25 -1.38
C LEU A 3 0.25 -6.58 -1.91
N HIS A 4 1.24 -7.14 -1.21
CA HIS A 4 1.95 -8.33 -1.65
C HIS A 4 1.80 -9.44 -0.60
N PRO A 5 0.59 -10.01 -0.43
CA PRO A 5 0.48 -11.28 0.28
C PRO A 5 1.33 -12.31 -0.48
N SER A 6 1.90 -13.28 0.21
CA SER A 6 2.82 -14.29 -0.35
C SER A 6 2.25 -15.16 -1.49
N ALA A 7 1.00 -14.91 -1.95
CA ALA A 7 0.29 -15.61 -3.01
C ALA A 7 -0.10 -14.66 -4.18
N PRO A 8 0.63 -14.65 -5.31
CA PRO A 8 0.39 -13.70 -6.41
C PRO A 8 -0.95 -13.88 -7.14
N GLY A 9 -1.49 -15.11 -7.23
CA GLY A 9 -2.78 -15.38 -7.88
C GLY A 9 -4.00 -14.82 -7.14
N GLY A 10 -3.85 -14.49 -5.85
CA GLY A 10 -4.91 -13.92 -5.00
C GLY A 10 -4.69 -12.44 -4.65
N ALA A 11 -3.71 -11.77 -5.26
CA ALA A 11 -3.26 -10.45 -4.83
C ALA A 11 -4.40 -9.42 -4.80
N ILE A 12 -5.23 -9.37 -5.84
CA ILE A 12 -6.40 -8.45 -5.90
C ILE A 12 -7.41 -8.80 -4.80
N LYS A 13 -7.75 -10.08 -4.65
CA LYS A 13 -8.72 -10.54 -3.64
C LYS A 13 -8.27 -10.13 -2.23
N HIS A 14 -7.05 -10.47 -1.86
CA HIS A 14 -6.50 -10.13 -0.54
C HIS A 14 -6.35 -8.62 -0.36
N THR A 15 -6.04 -7.88 -1.43
CA THR A 15 -6.02 -6.40 -1.40
C THR A 15 -7.39 -5.85 -1.02
N VAL A 16 -8.45 -6.33 -1.68
CA VAL A 16 -9.83 -5.93 -1.37
C VAL A 16 -10.20 -6.34 0.05
N GLU A 17 -9.95 -7.59 0.45
CA GLU A 17 -10.29 -8.09 1.78
C GLU A 17 -9.60 -7.27 2.89
N SER A 18 -8.32 -6.98 2.75
CA SER A 18 -7.60 -6.15 3.73
C SER A 18 -8.07 -4.72 3.76
N LEU A 19 -8.33 -4.10 2.60
CA LEU A 19 -8.86 -2.74 2.54
C LEU A 19 -10.26 -2.66 3.16
N SER A 20 -11.12 -3.65 2.91
CA SER A 20 -12.44 -3.77 3.54
C SER A 20 -12.35 -3.98 5.05
N ALA A 21 -11.31 -4.65 5.52
CA ALA A 21 -11.00 -4.79 6.95
C ALA A 21 -10.35 -3.53 7.56
N GLY A 22 -10.04 -2.50 6.75
CA GLY A 22 -9.42 -1.26 7.22
C GLY A 22 -7.91 -1.37 7.40
N TYR A 23 -7.24 -2.24 6.65
CA TYR A 23 -5.80 -2.47 6.77
C TYR A 23 -5.06 -2.42 5.44
N ILE A 24 -3.80 -2.00 5.53
CA ILE A 24 -2.76 -2.22 4.52
C ILE A 24 -1.60 -2.94 5.16
N GLY A 25 -0.79 -3.62 4.35
CA GLY A 25 0.41 -4.23 4.88
C GLY A 25 1.35 -4.74 3.81
N LEU A 26 2.51 -5.15 4.28
CA LEU A 26 3.56 -5.75 3.48
C LEU A 26 4.05 -7.02 4.13
N ASP A 27 4.54 -7.92 3.29
CA ASP A 27 5.21 -9.12 3.72
C ASP A 27 6.52 -9.29 2.95
N PHE A 28 7.42 -10.03 3.56
CA PHE A 28 8.73 -10.36 3.01
C PHE A 28 8.71 -11.80 2.54
N SER A 29 9.46 -12.09 1.47
CA SER A 29 9.73 -13.47 1.03
C SER A 29 10.53 -14.28 2.06
N GLU A 30 11.16 -13.60 3.01
CA GLU A 30 11.99 -14.14 4.08
C GLU A 30 11.37 -13.83 5.45
N ASN A 31 11.81 -14.54 6.49
CA ASN A 31 11.33 -14.30 7.83
C ASN A 31 11.96 -13.02 8.44
N ILE A 32 11.43 -11.86 8.06
CA ILE A 32 11.85 -10.56 8.60
C ILE A 32 11.07 -10.24 9.88
N PRO A 33 11.76 -9.95 11.00
CA PRO A 33 11.11 -9.57 12.25
C PRO A 33 10.60 -8.12 12.19
N ASP A 34 10.05 -7.65 13.31
CA ASP A 34 9.63 -6.26 13.50
C ASP A 34 10.68 -5.27 12.97
N LEU A 35 10.26 -4.39 12.05
CA LEU A 35 11.13 -3.42 11.38
C LEU A 35 11.68 -2.36 12.35
N THR A 36 11.11 -2.22 13.54
CA THR A 36 11.63 -1.35 14.60
C THR A 36 12.79 -1.98 15.38
N THR A 37 13.04 -3.28 15.22
CA THR A 37 14.06 -4.05 15.95
C THR A 37 15.31 -4.38 15.14
N ILE A 38 15.31 -4.06 13.84
CA ILE A 38 16.42 -4.30 12.92
C ILE A 38 16.87 -2.99 12.28
N THR A 39 17.92 -3.05 11.48
CA THR A 39 18.43 -1.91 10.70
C THR A 39 18.12 -2.08 9.21
N LYS A 40 18.06 -0.97 8.47
CA LYS A 40 17.78 -0.98 7.02
C LYS A 40 18.75 -1.85 6.21
N SER A 41 19.99 -2.01 6.65
CA SER A 41 21.00 -2.86 5.99
C SER A 41 20.74 -4.35 6.17
N GLN A 42 19.93 -4.75 7.15
CA GLN A 42 19.53 -6.15 7.36
C GLN A 42 18.35 -6.57 6.47
N LEU A 43 17.73 -5.63 5.75
CA LEU A 43 16.67 -5.95 4.80
C LEU A 43 17.24 -6.49 3.49
N PRO A 44 16.52 -7.41 2.80
CA PRO A 44 16.90 -7.86 1.46
C PRO A 44 17.12 -6.68 0.50
N GLU A 45 18.14 -6.76 -0.37
CA GLU A 45 18.59 -5.65 -1.21
C GLU A 45 17.45 -4.99 -2.00
N LYS A 46 16.56 -5.82 -2.58
CA LYS A 46 15.41 -5.38 -3.39
C LYS A 46 14.20 -4.89 -2.58
N GLN A 47 14.26 -4.97 -1.24
CA GLN A 47 13.17 -4.67 -0.31
C GLN A 47 13.57 -3.60 0.72
N LYS A 48 14.71 -2.93 0.54
CA LYS A 48 15.18 -1.84 1.42
C LYS A 48 14.21 -0.67 1.53
N ASN A 49 13.39 -0.45 0.51
CA ASN A 49 12.31 0.54 0.49
C ASN A 49 11.19 0.21 1.47
N TYR A 50 11.04 -1.04 1.91
CA TYR A 50 9.99 -1.45 2.85
C TYR A 50 10.22 -0.83 4.23
N TRP A 51 11.46 -0.43 4.53
CA TRP A 51 11.83 0.34 5.71
C TRP A 51 10.93 1.57 5.92
N GLY A 52 10.58 2.28 4.84
CA GLY A 52 9.73 3.48 4.90
C GLY A 52 8.34 3.20 5.46
N PHE A 53 7.84 1.96 5.36
CA PHE A 53 6.54 1.58 5.91
C PHE A 53 6.49 1.68 7.44
N ALA A 54 7.57 1.33 8.14
CA ALA A 54 7.64 1.43 9.59
C ALA A 54 8.12 2.81 10.06
N HIS A 55 9.05 3.43 9.31
CA HIS A 55 9.82 4.57 9.81
C HIS A 55 9.48 5.92 9.17
N GLU A 56 8.86 5.94 8.00
CA GLU A 56 8.58 7.18 7.25
C GLU A 56 7.08 7.48 7.16
N MET A 57 6.26 6.44 6.94
CA MET A 57 4.80 6.53 6.84
C MET A 57 4.15 6.87 8.17
N LYS A 58 3.20 7.80 8.16
CA LYS A 58 2.52 8.32 9.36
C LYS A 58 1.01 8.40 9.17
N SER A 59 0.31 8.45 10.30
CA SER A 59 -1.11 8.77 10.34
C SER A 59 -1.40 10.09 9.62
N GLY A 60 -2.38 10.09 8.73
CA GLY A 60 -2.71 11.22 7.85
C GLY A 60 -2.19 11.10 6.41
N ASP A 61 -1.18 10.25 6.17
CA ASP A 61 -0.62 10.06 4.82
C ASP A 61 -1.64 9.45 3.85
N GLN A 62 -1.54 9.87 2.59
CA GLN A 62 -2.32 9.33 1.47
C GLN A 62 -1.55 8.22 0.78
N ILE A 63 -2.23 7.12 0.48
CA ILE A 63 -1.61 5.94 -0.13
C ILE A 63 -2.36 5.56 -1.38
N LEU A 64 -1.68 5.70 -2.51
CA LEU A 64 -2.11 5.13 -3.77
C LEU A 64 -1.71 3.66 -3.85
N LEU A 65 -2.71 2.78 -3.85
CA LEU A 65 -2.57 1.34 -4.01
C LEU A 65 -2.62 0.93 -5.48
N PHE A 66 -1.84 -0.08 -5.82
CA PHE A 66 -1.69 -0.59 -7.18
C PHE A 66 -1.91 -2.10 -7.24
N ALA A 67 -2.53 -2.55 -8.33
CA ALA A 67 -2.58 -3.94 -8.75
C ALA A 67 -1.88 -4.08 -10.12
N HIS A 68 -0.77 -4.82 -10.20
CA HIS A 68 -0.03 -5.06 -11.45
C HIS A 68 0.17 -3.82 -12.35
N HIS A 69 0.62 -2.70 -11.77
CA HIS A 69 0.86 -1.39 -12.41
C HIS A 69 -0.37 -0.51 -12.70
N PHE A 70 -1.57 -0.96 -12.36
CA PHE A 70 -2.77 -0.13 -12.44
C PHE A 70 -3.09 0.49 -11.08
N PRO A 71 -3.36 1.81 -11.02
CA PRO A 71 -3.99 2.41 -9.85
C PRO A 71 -5.25 1.62 -9.49
N PHE A 72 -5.37 1.27 -8.22
CA PHE A 72 -6.43 0.37 -7.75
C PHE A 72 -7.29 1.05 -6.70
N ALA A 73 -6.67 1.64 -5.69
CA ALA A 73 -7.39 2.32 -4.62
C ALA A 73 -6.56 3.49 -4.06
N LEU A 74 -7.25 4.43 -3.43
CA LEU A 74 -6.67 5.47 -2.60
C LEU A 74 -7.17 5.25 -1.18
N ALA A 75 -6.27 5.35 -0.19
CA ALA A 75 -6.64 5.22 1.22
C ALA A 75 -5.81 6.17 2.08
N LYS A 76 -6.35 6.51 3.26
CA LYS A 76 -5.68 7.36 4.24
C LYS A 76 -5.19 6.53 5.42
N VAL A 77 -3.94 6.70 5.83
CA VAL A 77 -3.40 6.05 7.04
C VAL A 77 -4.04 6.65 8.28
N THR A 78 -4.52 5.80 9.18
CA THR A 78 -5.15 6.23 10.44
C THR A 78 -4.42 5.76 11.68
N GLY A 79 -3.48 4.83 11.55
CA GLY A 79 -2.81 4.22 12.70
C GLY A 79 -1.33 3.96 12.50
N GLU A 80 -0.71 3.66 13.64
CA GLU A 80 0.71 3.38 13.74
C GLU A 80 1.10 2.04 13.11
N TYR A 81 2.41 1.86 12.92
CA TYR A 81 2.98 0.61 12.45
C TYR A 81 2.72 -0.51 13.46
N ASN A 82 2.29 -1.66 12.95
CA ASN A 82 2.10 -2.86 13.74
C ASN A 82 2.83 -4.05 13.11
N TYR A 83 3.26 -4.97 13.97
CA TYR A 83 3.87 -6.23 13.60
C TYR A 83 3.21 -7.41 14.32
N VAL A 84 2.89 -8.47 13.58
CA VAL A 84 2.51 -9.78 14.10
C VAL A 84 3.46 -10.84 13.58
N ARG A 85 3.76 -11.84 14.41
CA ARG A 85 4.68 -12.92 14.02
C ARG A 85 4.12 -13.78 12.89
N GLU A 86 2.81 -13.98 12.89
CA GLU A 86 2.09 -14.77 11.89
C GLU A 86 0.87 -13.97 11.42
N PRO A 87 0.52 -14.00 10.13
CA PRO A 87 -0.71 -13.39 9.63
C PRO A 87 -1.94 -13.92 10.39
N VAL A 88 -2.96 -13.08 10.55
CA VAL A 88 -4.24 -13.43 11.18
C VAL A 88 -5.37 -13.21 10.18
N PRO A 89 -5.61 -14.15 9.24
CA PRO A 89 -6.59 -14.00 8.17
C PRO A 89 -8.01 -13.70 8.64
N GLU A 90 -8.37 -14.22 9.81
CA GLU A 90 -9.68 -14.03 10.46
C GLU A 90 -9.98 -12.55 10.77
N LEU A 91 -8.95 -11.72 10.87
CA LEU A 91 -9.05 -10.27 11.07
C LEU A 91 -8.80 -9.48 9.78
N GLY A 92 -8.72 -10.15 8.62
CA GLY A 92 -8.35 -9.54 7.34
C GLY A 92 -6.86 -9.13 7.25
N VAL A 93 -6.04 -9.60 8.19
CA VAL A 93 -4.61 -9.30 8.28
C VAL A 93 -3.83 -10.44 7.61
N TRP A 94 -3.53 -10.28 6.34
CA TRP A 94 -2.79 -11.26 5.53
C TRP A 94 -1.27 -11.00 5.48
N PHE A 95 -0.78 -10.11 6.34
CA PHE A 95 0.60 -9.62 6.34
C PHE A 95 1.12 -9.56 7.76
N ARG A 96 2.44 -9.74 7.92
CA ARG A 96 3.10 -9.58 9.21
C ARG A 96 3.28 -8.12 9.62
N HIS A 97 3.42 -7.21 8.65
CA HIS A 97 3.60 -5.78 8.89
C HIS A 97 2.41 -5.02 8.35
N PHE A 98 1.70 -4.28 9.19
CA PHE A 98 0.44 -3.64 8.78
C PHE A 98 0.19 -2.31 9.49
N ARG A 99 -0.76 -1.55 8.94
CA ARG A 99 -1.27 -0.29 9.46
C ARG A 99 -2.77 -0.21 9.20
N SER A 100 -3.50 0.49 10.06
CA SER A 100 -4.90 0.80 9.80
C SER A 100 -5.03 1.93 8.78
N VAL A 101 -6.06 1.82 7.94
CA VAL A 101 -6.45 2.83 6.95
C VAL A 101 -7.95 3.09 7.00
N ALA A 102 -8.35 4.25 6.49
CA ALA A 102 -9.73 4.62 6.26
C ALA A 102 -9.87 5.35 4.92
N ASP A 103 -11.08 5.83 4.63
CA ASP A 103 -11.40 6.59 3.42
C ASP A 103 -10.98 5.88 2.14
N VAL A 104 -11.18 4.55 2.10
CA VAL A 104 -10.80 3.72 0.96
C VAL A 104 -11.72 4.04 -0.22
N LYS A 105 -11.11 4.42 -1.34
CA LYS A 105 -11.77 4.76 -2.61
C LYS A 105 -11.19 3.90 -3.72
N TYR A 106 -12.03 3.33 -4.57
CA TYR A 106 -11.55 2.49 -5.67
C TYR A 106 -11.42 3.30 -6.95
N TYR A 107 -10.38 3.02 -7.72
CA TYR A 107 -10.05 3.78 -8.93
C TYR A 107 -11.17 3.70 -9.99
N GLY A 108 -11.92 2.59 -10.00
CA GLY A 108 -13.07 2.45 -10.89
C GLY A 108 -14.24 3.36 -10.56
N ASP A 109 -14.36 3.86 -9.33
CA ASP A 109 -15.37 4.86 -8.98
C ASP A 109 -14.98 6.25 -9.48
N PHE A 110 -13.67 6.51 -9.61
CA PHE A 110 -13.10 7.77 -10.08
C PHE A 110 -13.00 7.85 -11.60
N LYS A 111 -12.46 6.81 -12.26
CA LYS A 111 -12.39 6.68 -13.72
C LYS A 111 -13.24 5.49 -14.14
N THR A 112 -14.51 5.73 -14.45
CA THR A 112 -15.49 4.66 -14.73
C THR A 112 -15.26 3.92 -16.05
N ASN A 113 -14.59 4.54 -17.03
CA ASN A 113 -14.25 3.89 -18.29
C ASN A 113 -12.89 3.19 -18.24
N ALA A 114 -12.91 1.88 -17.95
CA ALA A 114 -11.72 1.03 -17.87
C ALA A 114 -10.82 1.06 -19.12
N LYS A 115 -11.35 1.36 -20.31
CA LYS A 115 -10.55 1.46 -21.54
C LYS A 115 -9.58 2.63 -21.54
N ASN A 116 -9.83 3.63 -20.70
CA ASN A 116 -9.02 4.85 -20.59
C ASN A 116 -8.08 4.82 -19.38
N TRP A 117 -7.96 3.68 -18.69
CA TRP A 117 -7.08 3.58 -17.54
C TRP A 117 -5.62 3.61 -17.99
N GLU A 118 -4.90 4.62 -17.53
CA GLU A 118 -3.47 4.73 -17.79
C GLU A 118 -2.69 3.92 -16.75
N PRO A 119 -1.83 2.96 -17.17
CA PRO A 119 -0.95 2.28 -16.25
C PRO A 119 0.13 3.25 -15.75
N LEU A 120 0.44 3.21 -14.45
CA LEU A 120 1.61 3.86 -13.88
C LEU A 120 2.57 2.77 -13.41
N THR A 121 3.64 2.57 -14.19
CA THR A 121 4.62 1.52 -13.91
C THR A 121 5.31 1.74 -12.57
N MET A 122 4.94 0.94 -11.58
CA MET A 122 5.69 0.81 -10.34
C MET A 122 7.00 0.04 -10.55
N THR A 123 8.09 0.57 -10.00
CA THR A 123 9.42 -0.07 -9.98
C THR A 123 9.74 -0.76 -8.66
N ALA A 124 8.90 -0.56 -7.64
CA ALA A 124 9.06 -1.16 -6.32
C ALA A 124 7.69 -1.31 -5.64
N THR A 125 7.56 -2.24 -4.70
CA THR A 125 6.30 -2.51 -3.97
C THR A 125 5.80 -1.29 -3.19
N ILE A 126 6.70 -0.55 -2.56
CA ILE A 126 6.40 0.69 -1.87
C ILE A 126 7.41 1.77 -2.26
N THR A 127 6.92 2.97 -2.50
CA THR A 127 7.76 4.12 -2.86
C THR A 127 7.21 5.33 -2.13
N PRO A 128 7.96 5.87 -1.14
CA PRO A 128 7.68 7.20 -0.62
C PRO A 128 7.71 8.22 -1.74
N LEU A 129 6.66 9.03 -1.85
CA LEU A 129 6.56 10.08 -2.87
C LEU A 129 7.05 11.39 -2.28
N HIS A 130 8.26 11.81 -2.68
CA HIS A 130 8.83 13.11 -2.28
C HIS A 130 8.81 14.15 -3.41
N LYS A 131 8.46 13.73 -4.63
CA LYS A 131 8.51 14.55 -5.84
C LYS A 131 7.09 14.91 -6.27
N PRO A 132 6.67 16.18 -6.08
CA PRO A 132 5.31 16.62 -6.42
C PRO A 132 4.96 16.51 -7.90
N ASP A 133 5.97 16.56 -8.79
CA ASP A 133 5.83 16.44 -10.23
C ASP A 133 5.71 14.98 -10.72
N SER A 134 5.80 13.99 -9.83
CA SER A 134 5.64 12.59 -10.21
C SER A 134 4.19 12.27 -10.58
N LYS A 135 4.00 11.42 -11.59
CA LYS A 135 2.64 11.02 -12.04
C LYS A 135 1.76 10.47 -10.91
N SER A 136 2.34 9.71 -9.97
CA SER A 136 1.60 9.16 -8.83
C SER A 136 1.18 10.25 -7.84
N PHE A 137 2.01 11.28 -7.64
CA PHE A 137 1.66 12.42 -6.78
C PHE A 137 0.52 13.24 -7.40
N LEU A 138 0.67 13.60 -8.68
CA LEU A 138 -0.36 14.33 -9.43
C LEU A 138 -1.69 13.57 -9.48
N LEU A 139 -1.66 12.24 -9.62
CA LEU A 139 -2.86 11.42 -9.60
C LEU A 139 -3.56 11.44 -8.23
N ILE A 140 -2.80 11.41 -7.13
CA ILE A 140 -3.37 11.55 -5.78
C ILE A 140 -4.04 12.92 -5.64
N GLU A 141 -3.40 13.99 -6.08
CA GLU A 141 -3.96 15.34 -6.02
C GLU A 141 -5.22 15.49 -6.88
N GLU A 142 -5.20 15.00 -8.13
CA GLU A 142 -6.36 15.01 -9.02
C GLU A 142 -7.56 14.34 -8.35
N TRP A 143 -7.35 13.16 -7.77
CA TRP A 143 -8.40 12.37 -7.16
C TRP A 143 -8.97 13.03 -5.89
N LEU A 144 -8.12 13.64 -5.05
CA LEU A 144 -8.57 14.34 -3.84
C LEU A 144 -9.28 15.67 -4.16
N ASN A 145 -8.89 16.37 -5.23
CA ASN A 145 -9.49 17.65 -5.61
C ASN A 145 -10.90 17.50 -6.20
N VAL A 146 -11.18 16.40 -6.91
CA VAL A 146 -12.53 16.12 -7.43
C VAL A 146 -13.57 16.01 -6.31
N GLU A 147 -13.18 15.63 -5.09
CA GLU A 147 -14.10 15.57 -3.96
C GLU A 147 -14.34 16.90 -3.25
N SER A 148 -13.48 17.89 -3.49
CA SER A 148 -13.66 19.23 -2.92
C SER A 148 -14.56 20.12 -3.78
N SER A 149 -15.08 19.59 -4.89
CA SER A 149 -15.91 20.27 -5.89
C SER A 149 -17.35 19.81 -5.81
#